data_AF-A0A7V6IK49-F1
#
_entry.id   AF-A0A7V6IK49-F1
#
_cell.length_a   1.000
_cell.length_b   1.000
_cell.length_c   1.000
_cell.angle_alpha   90.00
_cell.angle_beta   90.00
_cell.angle_gamma   90.00
#
_symmetry.space_group_name_H-M   'P 1'
#
loop_
_entity.id
_entity.type
_entity.pdbx_description
1 polymer ?
#
loop_
_entity_poly.entity_id
_entity_poly.type
_entity_poly.pdbx_seq_one_letter_code
_entity_poly.pdbx_strand_id
1 'polypeptide(L)'
;VGNSFVKYHLQGDSIYRLEWGNEKVNNTSKDTFEVLGCGILSLIDNDENTIILGQNCGISCIYYVILPLTLKSKERTYLFAKAYNLEKKLVAYIPDEDDIFVRVENFITGQYMNIKEENVCMAGFKGDYIDSIYFSDENIIIKWQGKEWSNDKSDTKEKKIKIKLD
;
A
#
# COMPACT_ATOMS: atom_id res chain seq x y z
N VAL A 1 -14.63 -1.97 -20.13
CA VAL A 1 -13.87 -1.10 -19.21
C VAL A 1 -14.56 0.25 -19.22
N GLY A 2 -15.28 0.59 -18.15
CA GLY A 2 -15.92 1.91 -18.03
C GLY A 2 -14.83 2.98 -17.94
N ASN A 3 -15.08 4.15 -18.54
CA ASN A 3 -14.13 5.27 -18.53
C ASN A 3 -14.01 5.85 -17.11
N SER A 4 -13.11 5.29 -16.31
CA SER A 4 -12.68 5.90 -15.05
C SER A 4 -11.67 7.02 -15.31
N PHE A 5 -11.68 8.07 -14.50
CA PHE A 5 -10.76 9.19 -14.61
C PHE A 5 -10.12 9.54 -13.28
N VAL A 6 -8.94 10.15 -13.36
CA VAL A 6 -8.25 10.85 -12.27
C VAL A 6 -7.77 12.19 -12.81
N LYS A 7 -8.06 13.27 -12.09
CA LYS A 7 -7.56 14.61 -12.36
C LYS A 7 -6.79 15.11 -11.14
N TYR A 8 -5.73 15.85 -11.43
CA TYR A 8 -4.82 16.41 -10.44
C TYR A 8 -5.01 17.92 -10.44
N HIS A 9 -5.48 18.46 -9.32
CA HIS A 9 -5.71 19.88 -9.12
C HIS A 9 -4.60 20.47 -8.27
N LEU A 10 -3.58 21.03 -8.92
CA LEU A 10 -2.45 21.67 -8.23
C LEU A 10 -2.94 22.87 -7.39
N GLN A 11 -2.43 22.96 -6.18
CA GLN A 11 -2.66 24.04 -5.21
C GLN A 11 -1.31 24.69 -4.87
N GLY A 12 -0.72 25.37 -5.85
CA GLY A 12 0.66 25.85 -5.82
C GLY A 12 1.63 24.84 -6.44
N ASP A 13 2.91 24.95 -6.10
CA ASP A 13 3.98 24.21 -6.79
C ASP A 13 4.23 22.80 -6.24
N SER A 14 3.81 22.52 -5.00
CA SER A 14 4.17 21.28 -4.30
C SER A 14 3.01 20.50 -3.71
N ILE A 15 1.77 21.00 -3.84
CA ILE A 15 0.58 20.38 -3.24
C ILE A 15 -0.51 20.24 -4.29
N TYR A 16 -1.30 19.17 -4.24
CA TYR A 16 -2.44 18.97 -5.11
C TYR A 16 -3.58 18.20 -4.44
N ARG A 17 -4.77 18.30 -5.03
CA ARG A 17 -5.93 17.46 -4.71
C ARG A 17 -6.26 16.53 -5.87
N LEU A 18 -6.94 15.43 -5.56
CA LEU A 18 -7.43 14.49 -6.56
C LEU A 18 -8.92 14.71 -6.79
N GLU A 19 -9.34 14.68 -8.05
CA GLU A 19 -10.73 14.41 -8.43
C GLU A 19 -10.74 13.10 -9.20
N TRP A 20 -11.64 12.18 -8.86
CA TRP A 20 -11.72 10.89 -9.52
C TRP A 20 -13.15 10.43 -9.68
N GLY A 21 -13.36 9.52 -10.62
CA GLY A 21 -14.71 9.07 -10.90
C GLY A 21 -14.85 8.26 -12.16
N ASN A 22 -16.09 8.12 -12.60
CA ASN A 22 -16.51 7.53 -13.87
C ASN A 22 -17.78 8.26 -14.34
N GLU A 23 -18.51 7.71 -15.31
CA GLU A 23 -19.75 8.32 -15.82
C GLU A 23 -20.85 8.52 -14.77
N LYS A 24 -20.81 7.78 -13.65
CA LYS A 24 -21.84 7.79 -12.60
C LYS A 24 -21.37 8.42 -11.30
N VAL A 25 -20.06 8.49 -11.08
CA VAL A 25 -19.44 8.90 -9.82
C VAL A 25 -18.46 10.02 -10.08
N ASN A 26 -18.53 11.06 -9.27
CA ASN A 26 -17.49 12.09 -9.20
C ASN A 26 -17.19 12.36 -7.72
N ASN A 27 -15.95 12.13 -7.32
CA ASN A 27 -15.43 12.32 -5.98
C ASN A 27 -14.24 13.29 -6.02
N THR A 28 -13.99 13.94 -4.90
CA THR A 28 -12.86 14.84 -4.72
C THR A 28 -12.22 14.55 -3.38
N SER A 29 -10.89 14.54 -3.34
CA SER A 29 -10.14 14.22 -2.14
C SER A 29 -10.40 15.28 -1.08
N LYS A 30 -10.58 14.83 0.15
CA LYS A 30 -10.60 15.74 1.29
C LYS A 30 -9.19 16.16 1.63
N ASP A 31 -8.27 15.23 1.49
CA ASP A 31 -6.86 15.42 1.77
C ASP A 31 -6.14 16.04 0.57
N THR A 32 -4.97 16.59 0.87
CA THR A 32 -4.01 17.08 -0.10
C THR A 32 -2.81 16.14 -0.16
N PHE A 33 -2.19 16.07 -1.32
CA PHE A 33 -1.03 15.24 -1.58
C PHE A 33 0.15 16.13 -1.98
N GLU A 34 1.35 15.68 -1.66
CA GLU A 34 2.58 16.40 -1.98
C GLU A 34 3.18 15.90 -3.30
N VAL A 35 3.74 16.83 -4.07
CA VAL A 35 4.64 16.52 -5.18
C VAL A 35 5.99 16.17 -4.57
N LEU A 36 6.36 14.89 -4.59
CA LEU A 36 7.62 14.41 -4.04
C LEU A 36 8.69 14.37 -5.13
N GLY A 37 9.93 14.00 -4.77
CA GLY A 37 11.05 13.92 -5.73
C GLY A 37 10.79 13.00 -6.92
N CYS A 38 9.89 12.03 -6.78
CA CYS A 38 9.45 11.13 -7.86
C CYS A 38 8.23 11.65 -8.66
N GLY A 39 7.77 12.88 -8.42
CA GLY A 39 6.61 13.47 -9.07
C GLY A 39 5.31 13.30 -8.29
N ILE A 40 4.17 13.27 -8.98
CA ILE A 40 2.83 13.05 -8.42
C ILE A 40 2.48 11.56 -8.34
N LEU A 41 1.39 11.22 -7.65
CA LEU A 41 0.77 9.91 -7.66
C LEU A 41 0.46 9.44 -9.09
N SER A 42 0.96 8.28 -9.49
CA SER A 42 0.70 7.68 -10.80
C SER A 42 -0.25 6.49 -10.70
N LEU A 43 -0.97 6.19 -11.78
CA LEU A 43 -1.82 5.01 -11.86
C LEU A 43 -0.97 3.73 -11.79
N ILE A 44 -1.29 2.86 -10.83
CA ILE A 44 -0.66 1.54 -10.70
C ILE A 44 -1.61 0.46 -11.20
N ASP A 45 -2.89 0.53 -10.81
CA ASP A 45 -3.90 -0.47 -11.18
C ASP A 45 -5.32 0.10 -11.10
N ASN A 46 -6.28 -0.54 -11.77
CA ASN A 46 -7.69 -0.19 -11.65
C ASN A 46 -8.64 -1.30 -12.13
N ASP A 47 -9.85 -1.28 -11.59
CA ASP A 47 -10.99 -2.03 -12.09
C ASP A 47 -12.24 -1.15 -12.14
N GLU A 48 -13.42 -1.76 -12.34
CA GLU A 48 -14.69 -1.03 -12.41
C GLU A 48 -15.10 -0.35 -11.10
N ASN A 49 -14.49 -0.75 -9.97
CA ASN A 49 -14.88 -0.33 -8.62
C ASN A 49 -13.78 0.48 -7.91
N THR A 50 -12.54 0.45 -8.38
CA THR A 50 -11.39 0.99 -7.64
C THR A 50 -10.28 1.44 -8.58
N ILE A 51 -9.65 2.56 -8.25
CA ILE A 51 -8.37 3.00 -8.83
C ILE A 51 -7.31 2.95 -7.72
N ILE A 52 -6.13 2.41 -8.01
CA ILE A 52 -4.96 2.43 -7.13
C ILE A 52 -3.92 3.34 -7.77
N LEU A 53 -3.59 4.40 -7.05
CA LEU A 53 -2.45 5.26 -7.37
C LEU A 53 -1.29 4.94 -6.44
N GLY A 54 -0.07 5.22 -6.88
CA GLY A 54 1.05 5.23 -5.95
C GLY A 54 2.20 6.13 -6.35
N GLN A 55 3.09 6.31 -5.39
CA GLN A 55 4.19 7.24 -5.44
C GLN A 55 5.33 6.68 -4.59
N ASN A 56 6.55 6.81 -5.06
CA ASN A 56 7.72 6.52 -4.25
C ASN A 56 8.10 7.80 -3.48
N CYS A 57 8.30 7.68 -2.17
CA CYS A 57 8.63 8.78 -1.26
C CYS A 57 10.07 8.72 -0.71
N GLY A 58 10.89 7.77 -1.18
CA GLY A 58 12.28 7.58 -0.76
C GLY A 58 12.64 6.12 -0.52
N ILE A 59 13.73 5.89 0.21
CA ILE A 59 14.21 4.54 0.53
C ILE A 59 13.13 3.79 1.30
N SER A 60 12.73 2.62 0.79
CA SER A 60 11.70 1.74 1.36
C SER A 60 10.32 2.39 1.57
N CYS A 61 10.09 3.58 1.02
CA CYS A 61 8.89 4.38 1.20
C CYS A 61 8.07 4.34 -0.09
N ILE A 62 7.01 3.53 -0.08
CA ILE A 62 5.99 3.52 -1.12
C ILE A 62 4.68 3.93 -0.49
N TYR A 63 3.99 4.82 -1.18
CA TYR A 63 2.73 5.38 -0.77
C TYR A 63 1.66 4.97 -1.78
N TYR A 64 0.61 4.30 -1.32
CA TYR A 64 -0.57 3.96 -2.14
C TYR A 64 -1.77 4.80 -1.74
N VAL A 65 -2.53 5.23 -2.74
CA VAL A 65 -3.83 5.89 -2.57
C VAL A 65 -4.87 5.10 -3.33
N ILE A 66 -5.85 4.61 -2.59
CA ILE A 66 -6.95 3.81 -3.11
C ILE A 66 -8.17 4.71 -3.23
N LEU A 67 -8.72 4.76 -4.44
CA LEU A 67 -9.82 5.63 -4.83
C LEU A 67 -11.04 4.78 -5.23
N PRO A 68 -12.02 4.60 -4.34
CA PRO A 68 -13.22 3.83 -4.66
C PRO A 68 -14.11 4.57 -5.68
N LEU A 69 -14.64 3.85 -6.65
CA LEU A 69 -15.57 4.35 -7.68
C LEU A 69 -17.02 4.22 -7.23
N THR A 70 -17.30 4.69 -6.01
CA THR A 70 -18.64 4.72 -5.40
C THR A 70 -18.96 6.13 -4.92
N LEU A 71 -20.25 6.49 -4.89
CA LEU A 71 -20.69 7.86 -4.57
C LEU A 71 -20.26 8.28 -3.16
N LYS A 72 -19.69 9.49 -3.04
CA LYS A 72 -19.26 10.09 -1.77
C LYS A 72 -18.22 9.26 -1.02
N SER A 73 -17.50 8.40 -1.73
CA SER A 73 -16.42 7.63 -1.15
C SER A 73 -15.21 8.50 -0.83
N LYS A 74 -14.48 8.09 0.19
CA LYS A 74 -13.21 8.70 0.56
C LYS A 74 -12.07 7.87 0.01
N GLU A 75 -11.00 8.56 -0.31
CA GLU A 75 -9.68 7.99 -0.52
C GLU A 75 -9.22 7.22 0.74
N ARG A 76 -8.42 6.18 0.53
CA ARG A 76 -7.64 5.53 1.59
C ARG A 76 -6.18 5.61 1.25
N THR A 77 -5.37 5.94 2.24
CA THR A 77 -3.94 6.19 2.06
C THR A 77 -3.15 5.17 2.88
N TYR A 78 -2.13 4.59 2.27
CA TYR A 78 -1.28 3.56 2.88
C TYR A 78 0.17 3.98 2.69
N LEU A 79 0.80 4.43 3.78
CA LEU A 79 2.23 4.67 3.83
C LEU A 79 2.95 3.33 4.04
N PHE A 80 4.16 3.23 3.50
CA PHE A 80 4.95 1.99 3.51
C PHE A 80 4.18 0.78 2.99
N ALA A 81 3.35 1.00 1.96
CA ALA A 81 2.69 -0.06 1.26
C ALA A 81 3.73 -0.94 0.56
N LYS A 82 3.55 -2.25 0.62
CA LYS A 82 4.53 -3.19 0.06
C LYS A 82 3.94 -4.11 -1.01
N ALA A 83 2.64 -4.41 -0.93
CA ALA A 83 1.94 -5.20 -1.94
C ALA A 83 0.45 -4.86 -1.97
N TYR A 84 -0.22 -5.15 -3.08
CA TYR A 84 -1.67 -5.08 -3.19
C TYR A 84 -2.19 -6.27 -4.01
N ASN A 85 -3.48 -6.59 -3.84
CA ASN A 85 -4.22 -7.50 -4.70
C ASN A 85 -5.59 -6.88 -4.99
N LEU A 86 -5.74 -6.36 -6.21
CA LEU A 86 -6.94 -5.61 -6.60
C LEU A 86 -8.20 -6.49 -6.68
N GLU A 87 -8.07 -7.73 -7.14
CA GLU A 87 -9.18 -8.68 -7.25
C GLU A 87 -9.77 -9.00 -5.86
N LYS A 88 -8.89 -9.28 -4.89
CA LYS A 88 -9.27 -9.61 -3.51
C LYS A 88 -9.45 -8.39 -2.60
N LYS A 89 -9.25 -7.19 -3.14
CA LYS A 89 -9.33 -5.92 -2.42
C LYS A 89 -8.38 -5.81 -1.23
N LEU A 90 -7.18 -6.36 -1.34
CA LEU A 90 -6.20 -6.40 -0.25
C LEU A 90 -5.02 -5.45 -0.49
N VAL A 91 -4.49 -4.91 0.61
CA VAL A 91 -3.21 -4.21 0.66
C VAL A 91 -2.40 -4.74 1.84
N ALA A 92 -1.09 -4.89 1.63
CA ALA A 92 -0.13 -5.20 2.68
C ALA A 92 0.80 -4.01 2.88
N TYR A 93 0.93 -3.57 4.12
CA TYR A 93 1.74 -2.41 4.49
C TYR A 93 2.37 -2.59 5.86
N ILE A 94 3.38 -1.76 6.16
CA ILE A 94 4.04 -1.73 7.46
C ILE A 94 3.41 -0.60 8.26
N PRO A 95 2.69 -0.90 9.34
CA PRO A 95 2.09 0.15 10.12
C PRO A 95 3.10 0.72 11.13
N ASP A 96 2.77 1.88 11.71
CA ASP A 96 3.65 2.58 12.65
C ASP A 96 3.80 1.86 14.01
N GLU A 97 2.97 0.86 14.33
CA GLU A 97 3.05 0.17 15.62
C GLU A 97 4.23 -0.80 15.69
N ASP A 98 5.05 -0.68 16.73
CA ASP A 98 6.32 -1.40 16.90
C ASP A 98 6.18 -2.93 16.96
N ASP A 99 5.09 -3.47 17.47
CA ASP A 99 4.90 -4.91 17.62
C ASP A 99 4.32 -5.60 16.37
N ILE A 100 3.95 -4.83 15.34
CA ILE A 100 3.41 -5.36 14.09
C ILE A 100 4.49 -5.34 13.00
N PHE A 101 4.70 -6.48 12.36
CA PHE A 101 5.67 -6.61 11.26
C PHE A 101 5.04 -6.18 9.93
N VAL A 102 3.84 -6.70 9.64
CA VAL A 102 3.04 -6.37 8.45
C VAL A 102 1.57 -6.41 8.81
N ARG A 103 0.78 -5.47 8.28
CA ARG A 103 -0.69 -5.53 8.30
C ARG A 103 -1.21 -5.84 6.90
N VAL A 104 -2.17 -6.77 6.83
CA VAL A 104 -2.96 -7.03 5.63
C VAL A 104 -4.37 -6.52 5.89
N GLU A 105 -4.85 -5.62 5.03
CA GLU A 105 -6.16 -4.99 5.16
C GLU A 105 -6.97 -5.17 3.87
N ASN A 106 -8.26 -5.45 4.01
CA ASN A 106 -9.23 -5.26 2.94
C ASN A 106 -9.54 -3.76 2.82
N PHE A 107 -9.07 -3.11 1.75
CA PHE A 107 -9.17 -1.67 1.61
C PHE A 107 -10.59 -1.17 1.27
N ILE A 108 -11.56 -2.05 1.08
CA ILE A 108 -12.97 -1.67 0.97
C ILE A 108 -13.62 -1.70 2.35
N THR A 109 -13.51 -2.81 3.08
CA THR A 109 -14.18 -3.01 4.37
C THR A 109 -13.43 -2.41 5.55
N GLY A 110 -12.11 -2.27 5.46
CA GLY A 110 -11.22 -1.86 6.55
C GLY A 110 -10.92 -2.98 7.55
N GLN A 111 -11.39 -4.21 7.33
CA GLN A 111 -10.98 -5.35 8.16
C GLN A 111 -9.53 -5.69 7.88
N TYR A 112 -8.78 -5.99 8.93
CA TYR A 112 -7.36 -6.27 8.83
C TYR A 112 -6.92 -7.42 9.73
N MET A 113 -5.76 -7.98 9.39
CA MET A 113 -5.04 -8.95 10.21
C MET A 113 -3.60 -8.48 10.38
N ASN A 114 -3.09 -8.64 11.59
CA ASN A 114 -1.73 -8.28 11.93
C ASN A 114 -0.83 -9.51 11.90
N ILE A 115 0.34 -9.36 11.28
CA ILE A 115 1.39 -10.35 11.25
C ILE A 115 2.49 -9.85 12.18
N LYS A 116 2.79 -10.64 13.22
CA LYS A 116 3.91 -10.39 14.12
C LYS A 116 5.07 -11.31 13.75
N GLU A 117 6.28 -10.81 13.91
CA GLU A 117 7.51 -11.56 13.70
C GLU A 117 8.57 -11.10 14.70
N GLU A 118 9.15 -12.05 15.42
CA GLU A 118 10.14 -11.76 16.47
C GLU A 118 11.56 -11.89 15.93
N ASN A 119 11.77 -12.66 14.85
CA ASN A 119 13.07 -12.83 14.22
C ASN A 119 13.24 -11.87 13.03
N VAL A 120 13.32 -10.58 13.34
CA VAL A 120 13.61 -9.50 12.40
C VAL A 120 14.93 -8.85 12.81
N CYS A 121 15.82 -8.54 11.87
CA CYS A 121 17.03 -7.79 12.19
C CYS A 121 16.73 -6.37 12.69
N MET A 122 17.65 -5.82 13.46
CA MET A 122 17.51 -4.51 14.09
C MET A 122 17.80 -3.39 13.09
N ALA A 123 16.76 -2.72 12.58
CA ALA A 123 16.88 -1.51 11.74
C ALA A 123 16.20 -0.33 12.40
N GLY A 124 16.54 0.87 11.89
CA GLY A 124 15.75 2.07 12.13
C GLY A 124 14.33 1.99 11.55
N PHE A 125 14.14 1.26 10.44
CA PHE A 125 12.82 1.00 9.86
C PHE A 125 12.65 -0.48 9.47
N LYS A 126 11.58 -1.12 9.95
CA LYS A 126 11.32 -2.55 9.75
C LYS A 126 11.22 -2.96 8.28
N GLY A 127 10.78 -2.04 7.43
CA GLY A 127 10.57 -2.30 6.01
C GLY A 127 11.82 -2.37 5.18
N ASP A 128 12.97 -2.01 5.73
CA ASP A 128 14.26 -2.07 5.03
C ASP A 128 14.78 -3.50 4.87
N TYR A 129 14.27 -4.44 5.68
CA TYR A 129 14.69 -5.84 5.64
C TYR A 129 13.68 -6.78 5.02
N ILE A 130 12.54 -6.26 4.56
CA ILE A 130 11.60 -7.04 3.76
C ILE A 130 12.12 -7.04 2.33
N ASP A 131 12.69 -8.15 1.90
CA ASP A 131 13.21 -8.33 0.54
C ASP A 131 12.06 -8.36 -0.48
N SER A 132 10.98 -9.08 -0.13
CA SER A 132 9.81 -9.17 -0.99
C SER A 132 8.56 -9.55 -0.22
N ILE A 133 7.41 -9.10 -0.72
CA ILE A 133 6.10 -9.43 -0.20
C ILE A 133 5.10 -9.38 -1.34
N TYR A 134 4.25 -10.40 -1.42
CA TYR A 134 3.25 -10.50 -2.47
C TYR A 134 2.11 -11.44 -2.06
N PHE A 135 0.97 -11.27 -2.73
CA PHE A 135 -0.21 -12.11 -2.55
C PHE A 135 -0.15 -13.29 -3.51
N SER A 136 -0.47 -14.49 -3.00
CA SER A 136 -0.59 -15.72 -3.78
C SER A 136 -1.79 -16.52 -3.27
N ASP A 137 -2.84 -16.60 -4.10
CA ASP A 137 -4.13 -17.19 -3.73
C ASP A 137 -4.67 -16.62 -2.42
N GLU A 138 -4.99 -17.47 -1.44
CA GLU A 138 -5.45 -17.09 -0.10
C GLU A 138 -4.31 -16.76 0.87
N ASN A 139 -3.09 -16.54 0.38
CA ASN A 139 -1.92 -16.35 1.22
C ASN A 139 -1.19 -15.06 0.90
N ILE A 140 -0.51 -14.54 1.92
CA ILE A 140 0.57 -13.58 1.74
C ILE A 140 1.90 -14.30 1.97
N ILE A 141 2.86 -14.04 1.08
CA ILE A 141 4.21 -14.57 1.15
C ILE A 141 5.14 -13.39 1.45
N ILE A 142 5.95 -13.52 2.49
CA ILE A 142 6.88 -12.48 2.94
C ILE A 142 8.27 -13.10 3.03
N LYS A 143 9.27 -12.46 2.42
CA LYS A 143 10.69 -12.79 2.58
C LYS A 143 11.42 -11.62 3.22
N TRP A 144 12.27 -11.90 4.20
CA TRP A 144 12.99 -10.87 4.94
C TRP A 144 14.31 -11.39 5.50
N GLN A 145 15.15 -10.47 5.99
CA GLN A 145 16.38 -10.81 6.70
C GLN A 145 16.14 -10.97 8.21
N GLY A 146 16.60 -12.09 8.78
CA GLY A 146 16.53 -12.39 10.21
C GLY A 146 17.66 -11.75 11.02
N LYS A 147 17.62 -11.95 12.34
CA LYS A 147 18.53 -11.29 13.30
C LYS A 147 20.02 -11.57 13.09
N GLU A 148 20.36 -12.70 12.49
CA GLU A 148 21.75 -13.13 12.32
C GLU A 148 22.37 -12.65 10.99
N TRP A 149 21.71 -11.73 10.28
CA TRP A 149 22.20 -11.21 9.02
C TRP A 149 23.57 -10.51 9.18
N SER A 150 24.53 -10.98 8.40
CA SER A 150 25.84 -10.37 8.23
C SER A 150 26.25 -10.42 6.76
N ASN A 151 27.23 -9.59 6.36
CA ASN A 151 27.71 -9.56 4.97
C ASN A 151 28.22 -10.92 4.48
N ASP A 152 28.67 -11.79 5.39
CA ASP A 152 29.25 -13.10 5.06
C ASP A 152 28.28 -14.27 5.28
N LYS A 153 27.11 -14.03 5.89
CA LYS A 153 26.05 -15.03 6.13
C LYS A 153 24.66 -14.40 6.06
N SER A 154 23.91 -14.73 5.03
CA SER A 154 22.51 -14.33 4.89
C SER A 154 21.60 -15.17 5.81
N ASP A 155 20.80 -14.52 6.65
CA ASP A 155 19.74 -15.17 7.43
C ASP A 155 18.38 -14.91 6.79
N THR A 156 18.21 -15.31 5.53
CA THR A 156 16.96 -15.06 4.81
C THR A 156 15.85 -15.96 5.34
N LYS A 157 14.73 -15.35 5.72
CA LYS A 157 13.52 -16.00 6.18
C LYS A 157 12.42 -15.88 5.14
N GLU A 158 11.51 -16.84 5.12
CA GLU A 158 10.30 -16.80 4.31
C GLU A 158 9.13 -17.36 5.12
N LYS A 159 7.96 -16.74 4.97
CA LYS A 159 6.72 -17.20 5.61
C LYS A 159 5.56 -17.05 4.66
N LYS A 160 4.82 -18.14 4.50
CA LYS A 160 3.53 -18.19 3.82
C LYS A 160 2.43 -18.18 4.88
N ILE A 161 1.56 -17.19 4.85
CA ILE A 161 0.54 -16.97 5.87
C ILE A 161 -0.82 -16.95 5.19
N LYS A 162 -1.73 -17.81 5.63
CA LYS A 162 -3.12 -17.80 5.17
C LYS A 162 -3.83 -16.54 5.66
N ILE A 163 -4.49 -15.85 4.73
CA ILE A 163 -5.26 -14.64 4.99
C ILE A 163 -6.57 -15.05 5.65
N LYS A 164 -6.87 -14.43 6.79
CA LYS A 164 -8.08 -14.67 7.60
C LYS A 164 -8.80 -13.35 7.80
N LEU A 165 -9.40 -12.86 6.73
CA LEU A 165 -10.24 -11.67 6.70
C LEU A 165 -11.62 -12.13 6.25
N ASP A 166 -12.64 -11.86 7.07
CA ASP A 166 -14.04 -12.21 6.81
C ASP A 166 -14.69 -11.21 5.84
#